data_AF-A0A949VYF5-F1
#
_entry.id   AF-A0A949VYF5-F1
#
_cell.length_a   1.000
_cell.length_b   1.000
_cell.length_c   1.000
_cell.angle_alpha   90.00
_cell.angle_beta   90.00
_cell.angle_gamma   90.00
#
_symmetry.space_group_name_H-M   'P 1'
#
loop_
_entity.id
_entity.type
_entity.pdbx_description
1 polymer ?
#
loop_
_entity_poly.entity_id
_entity_poly.type
_entity_poly.pdbx_seq_one_letter_code
_entity_poly.pdbx_strand_id
1 'polypeptide(L)'
;MVKSQDFRLSYVFNHSLSDKSKIEKVSSSTLPIALGAATFFYLLNPILLFENDKISGGVSKEVSLGFGYFGEHRFSFEYSYLFRANQSSHVRLGYKYDILLKSGIKPSNFLQGTPVLSLGAGYFNDFTNHGYFPELSYGYSIRNDKLLFYPNIKLRYTYVDNGSDIYDISAGIIIGFANPFIDLKIRNDKDND
;
A
#
# COMPACT_ATOMS: atom_id res chain seq x y z
N MET A 1 62.96 40.43 -25.66
CA MET A 1 64.04 39.43 -25.56
C MET A 1 64.02 38.91 -24.12
N VAL A 2 63.50 37.68 -23.91
CA VAL A 2 63.75 36.69 -22.83
C VAL A 2 63.89 37.25 -21.38
N LYS A 3 63.06 36.91 -20.38
CA LYS A 3 63.02 35.60 -19.69
C LYS A 3 61.93 35.60 -18.59
N SER A 4 61.49 34.39 -18.24
CA SER A 4 60.54 33.99 -17.19
C SER A 4 61.06 34.15 -15.75
N GLN A 5 60.20 33.79 -14.79
CA GLN A 5 60.40 33.42 -13.35
C GLN A 5 59.80 34.46 -12.38
N ASP A 6 59.12 34.14 -11.28
CA ASP A 6 58.87 32.86 -10.58
C ASP A 6 57.69 33.06 -9.60
N PHE A 7 57.10 31.94 -9.21
CA PHE A 7 56.04 31.76 -8.22
C PHE A 7 56.62 31.81 -6.80
N ARG A 8 56.03 32.57 -5.85
CA ARG A 8 56.19 32.33 -4.40
C ARG A 8 54.92 32.64 -3.60
N LEU A 9 54.46 31.60 -2.92
CA LEU A 9 53.45 31.58 -1.86
C LEU A 9 53.95 32.32 -0.60
N SER A 10 53.07 33.00 0.13
CA SER A 10 53.26 33.27 1.56
C SER A 10 51.90 33.37 2.27
N TYR A 11 51.74 32.50 3.27
CA TYR A 11 50.63 32.36 4.22
C TYR A 11 50.54 33.55 5.19
N VAL A 12 49.32 33.95 5.58
CA VAL A 12 49.04 34.55 6.91
C VAL A 12 47.67 34.06 7.41
N PHE A 13 47.70 33.38 8.55
CA PHE A 13 46.56 32.97 9.39
C PHE A 13 46.28 34.09 10.41
N ASN A 14 45.02 34.49 10.64
CA ASN A 14 44.27 34.35 11.92
C ASN A 14 43.18 35.42 12.21
N HIS A 15 42.02 34.87 12.61
CA HIS A 15 40.99 35.35 13.55
C HIS A 15 40.21 36.66 13.33
N SER A 16 38.87 36.53 13.18
CA SER A 16 37.93 36.76 14.30
C SER A 16 36.48 36.38 13.93
N LEU A 17 35.83 35.71 14.88
CA LEU A 17 34.46 35.22 14.91
C LEU A 17 33.39 36.31 14.70
N SER A 18 32.32 36.01 13.95
CA SER A 18 30.94 36.01 14.47
C SER A 18 29.92 36.10 13.33
N ASP A 19 29.63 34.97 12.68
CA ASP A 19 28.32 34.78 12.05
C ASP A 19 27.67 33.53 12.63
N LYS A 20 27.18 33.66 13.87
CA LYS A 20 26.06 32.85 14.33
C LYS A 20 24.81 33.36 13.61
N SER A 21 24.66 33.02 12.34
CA SER A 21 23.36 33.08 11.70
C SER A 21 22.47 32.08 12.43
N LYS A 22 21.54 32.62 13.22
CA LYS A 22 20.44 31.86 13.80
C LYS A 22 19.76 31.13 12.65
N ILE A 23 19.91 29.80 12.62
CA ILE A 23 18.99 28.96 11.86
C ILE A 23 17.65 29.09 12.60
N GLU A 24 16.85 30.07 12.20
CA GLU A 24 15.43 30.06 12.52
C GLU A 24 14.86 28.78 11.91
N LYS A 25 14.60 27.78 12.76
CA LYS A 25 13.70 26.70 12.40
C LYS A 25 12.34 27.32 12.15
N VAL A 26 12.10 27.77 10.93
CA VAL A 26 10.75 28.02 10.42
C VAL A 26 10.08 26.66 10.40
N SER A 27 9.48 26.29 11.53
CA SER A 27 8.61 25.13 11.63
C SER A 27 7.40 25.42 10.75
N SER A 28 7.51 25.03 9.48
CA SER A 28 6.42 25.16 8.53
C SER A 28 5.25 24.32 9.05
N SER A 29 4.21 24.99 9.56
CA SER A 29 2.93 24.39 9.96
C SER A 29 2.32 23.54 8.83
N THR A 30 2.69 23.82 7.59
CA THR A 30 2.23 23.11 6.39
C THR A 30 2.86 21.74 6.24
N LEU A 31 4.09 21.52 6.74
CA LEU A 31 4.80 20.25 6.55
C LEU A 31 4.12 19.09 7.31
N PRO A 32 3.77 19.19 8.60
CA PRO A 32 3.00 18.15 9.30
C PRO A 32 1.62 17.90 8.68
N ILE A 33 0.94 18.95 8.22
CA ILE A 33 -0.38 18.85 7.59
C ILE A 33 -0.28 18.13 6.24
N ALA A 34 0.71 18.49 5.42
CA ALA A 34 0.97 17.86 4.13
C ALA A 34 1.39 16.39 4.30
N LEU A 35 2.22 16.09 5.30
CA LEU A 35 2.56 14.72 5.66
C LEU A 35 1.32 13.93 6.10
N GLY A 36 0.48 14.50 6.97
CA GLY A 36 -0.76 13.87 7.41
C GLY A 36 -1.74 13.60 6.27
N ALA A 37 -1.94 14.58 5.38
CA ALA A 37 -2.76 14.43 4.19
C ALA A 37 -2.18 13.39 3.23
N ALA A 38 -0.87 13.43 2.97
CA ALA A 38 -0.20 12.46 2.11
C ALA A 38 -0.32 11.04 2.66
N THR A 39 -0.15 10.85 3.98
CA THR A 39 -0.37 9.55 4.64
C THR A 39 -1.82 9.09 4.51
N PHE A 40 -2.80 9.99 4.71
CA PHE A 40 -4.22 9.65 4.56
C PHE A 40 -4.55 9.22 3.11
N PHE A 41 -4.10 9.98 2.11
CA PHE A 41 -4.32 9.63 0.70
C PHE A 41 -3.55 8.39 0.26
N TYR A 42 -2.37 8.14 0.84
CA TYR A 42 -1.61 6.90 0.62
C TYR A 42 -2.35 5.66 1.12
N LEU A 43 -3.22 5.82 2.12
CA LEU A 43 -4.09 4.75 2.61
C LEU A 43 -5.34 4.55 1.75
N LEU A 44 -5.63 5.45 0.81
CA LEU A 44 -6.72 5.28 -0.15
C LEU A 44 -6.17 4.57 -1.40
N ASN A 45 -6.95 3.63 -1.93
CA ASN A 45 -6.56 2.83 -3.07
C ASN A 45 -7.19 3.47 -4.33
N PRO A 46 -6.43 4.20 -5.17
CA PRO A 46 -6.96 4.71 -6.42
C PRO A 46 -7.53 3.58 -7.28
N ILE A 47 -8.69 3.83 -7.89
CA ILE A 47 -9.39 2.88 -8.76
C ILE A 47 -9.74 3.55 -10.09
N LEU A 48 -9.55 2.82 -11.17
CA LEU A 48 -10.05 3.16 -12.50
C LEU A 48 -11.07 2.10 -12.90
N LEU A 49 -12.22 2.55 -13.36
CA LEU A 49 -13.37 1.74 -13.67
C LEU A 49 -13.83 1.98 -15.10
N PHE A 50 -14.10 0.90 -15.82
CA PHE A 50 -14.55 0.87 -17.20
C PHE A 50 -15.94 0.22 -17.25
N GLU A 51 -16.92 0.98 -17.71
CA GLU A 51 -18.33 0.56 -17.77
C GLU A 51 -19.02 1.30 -18.93
N ASN A 52 -19.71 0.59 -19.82
CA ASN A 52 -20.41 1.19 -20.98
C ASN A 52 -19.56 2.17 -21.80
N ASP A 53 -18.33 1.77 -22.16
CA ASP A 53 -17.36 2.61 -22.89
C ASP A 53 -16.96 3.90 -22.18
N LYS A 54 -17.31 4.06 -20.90
CA LYS A 54 -16.92 5.20 -20.07
C LYS A 54 -15.85 4.79 -19.08
N ILE A 55 -14.89 5.69 -18.88
CA ILE A 55 -13.83 5.56 -17.87
C ILE A 55 -14.18 6.47 -16.70
N SER A 56 -14.15 5.92 -15.50
CA SER A 56 -14.37 6.65 -14.24
C SER A 56 -13.19 6.44 -13.31
N GLY A 57 -12.64 7.53 -12.76
CA GLY A 57 -11.67 7.46 -11.67
C GLY A 57 -12.36 7.49 -10.32
N GLY A 58 -11.70 6.98 -9.29
CA GLY A 58 -12.21 7.01 -7.93
C GLY A 58 -11.18 6.61 -6.89
N VAL A 59 -11.66 6.45 -5.67
CA VAL A 59 -10.89 5.93 -4.54
C VAL A 59 -11.66 4.79 -3.88
N SER A 60 -10.94 3.75 -3.48
CA SER A 60 -11.49 2.60 -2.78
C SER A 60 -10.76 2.40 -1.46
N LYS A 61 -11.46 1.80 -0.50
CA LYS A 61 -10.87 1.34 0.75
C LYS A 61 -11.38 -0.05 1.06
N GLU A 62 -10.43 -0.95 1.30
CA GLU A 62 -10.70 -2.33 1.69
C GLU A 62 -10.30 -2.54 3.14
N VAL A 63 -11.16 -3.21 3.89
CA VAL A 63 -10.87 -3.82 5.18
C VAL A 63 -11.01 -5.32 5.01
N SER A 64 -10.03 -6.08 5.48
CA SER A 64 -10.07 -7.54 5.39
C SER A 64 -9.66 -8.20 6.69
N LEU A 65 -10.25 -9.37 6.94
CA LEU A 65 -9.96 -10.25 8.06
C LEU A 65 -9.29 -11.51 7.52
N GLY A 66 -8.02 -11.68 7.86
CA GLY A 66 -7.22 -12.84 7.47
C GLY A 66 -7.31 -14.00 8.46
N PHE A 67 -7.33 -15.22 7.94
CA PHE A 67 -7.30 -16.47 8.70
C PHE A 67 -6.54 -17.55 7.91
N GLY A 68 -6.34 -18.72 8.52
CA GLY A 68 -5.45 -19.75 8.00
C GLY A 68 -4.11 -19.81 8.75
N TYR A 69 -3.16 -20.58 8.25
CA TYR A 69 -1.86 -20.79 8.87
C TYR A 69 -1.00 -19.51 8.89
N PHE A 70 -1.07 -18.72 7.83
CA PHE A 70 -0.34 -17.47 7.69
C PHE A 70 -1.16 -16.34 7.04
N GLY A 71 -2.48 -16.37 7.27
CA GLY A 71 -3.42 -15.36 6.75
C GLY A 71 -3.70 -15.50 5.26
N GLU A 72 -3.54 -16.70 4.71
CA GLU A 72 -3.76 -17.00 3.29
C GLU A 72 -5.23 -16.86 2.89
N HIS A 73 -6.18 -17.00 3.81
CA HIS A 73 -7.60 -16.79 3.55
C HIS A 73 -8.02 -15.42 4.06
N ARG A 74 -8.76 -14.63 3.27
CA ARG A 74 -9.22 -13.30 3.68
C ARG A 74 -10.68 -13.07 3.32
N PHE A 75 -11.49 -12.67 4.30
CA PHE A 75 -12.77 -12.02 4.03
C PHE A 75 -12.56 -10.52 3.90
N SER A 76 -13.11 -9.90 2.85
CA SER A 76 -12.92 -8.49 2.56
C SER A 76 -14.25 -7.77 2.43
N PHE A 77 -14.31 -6.57 3.03
CA PHE A 77 -15.30 -5.56 2.71
C PHE A 77 -14.58 -4.37 2.05
N GLU A 78 -15.04 -3.97 0.88
CA GLU A 78 -14.53 -2.82 0.16
C GLU A 78 -15.64 -1.81 -0.10
N TYR A 79 -15.35 -0.54 0.16
CA TYR A 79 -16.16 0.59 -0.24
C TYR A 79 -15.40 1.41 -1.27
N SER A 80 -16.08 1.77 -2.35
CA SER A 80 -15.50 2.59 -3.42
C SER A 80 -16.36 3.80 -3.69
N TYR A 81 -15.69 4.93 -3.88
CA TYR A 81 -16.27 6.19 -4.31
C TYR A 81 -15.70 6.59 -5.67
N LEU A 82 -16.57 6.77 -6.65
CA LEU A 82 -16.26 7.11 -8.04
C LEU A 82 -16.56 8.60 -8.28
N PHE A 83 -15.66 9.26 -8.98
CA PHE A 83 -15.79 10.67 -9.36
C PHE A 83 -16.71 10.82 -10.59
N ARG A 84 -17.98 10.44 -10.45
CA ARG A 84 -19.01 10.54 -11.48
C ARG A 84 -20.37 10.94 -10.89
N ALA A 85 -21.24 11.51 -11.72
CA ALA A 85 -22.53 12.05 -11.28
C ALA A 85 -23.55 10.97 -10.89
N ASN A 86 -23.58 9.83 -11.60
CA ASN A 86 -24.50 8.73 -11.35
C ASN A 86 -23.75 7.54 -10.74
N GLN A 87 -24.34 6.87 -9.74
CA GLN A 87 -23.74 5.72 -9.06
C GLN A 87 -22.30 6.02 -8.60
N SER A 88 -22.18 7.03 -7.74
CA SER A 88 -20.89 7.50 -7.21
C SER A 88 -20.30 6.56 -6.17
N SER A 89 -21.01 5.53 -5.73
CA SER A 89 -20.49 4.59 -4.74
C SER A 89 -20.99 3.17 -4.94
N HIS A 90 -20.16 2.21 -4.53
CA HIS A 90 -20.54 0.82 -4.45
C HIS A 90 -19.77 0.12 -3.32
N VAL A 91 -20.32 -0.98 -2.85
CA VAL A 91 -19.73 -1.87 -1.86
C VAL A 91 -19.48 -3.24 -2.46
N ARG A 92 -18.44 -3.90 -1.96
CA ARG A 92 -18.10 -5.26 -2.33
C ARG A 92 -17.79 -6.09 -1.08
N LEU A 93 -18.36 -7.28 -1.03
CA LEU A 93 -18.03 -8.31 -0.07
C LEU A 93 -17.33 -9.42 -0.83
N GLY A 94 -16.17 -9.86 -0.35
CA GLY A 94 -15.35 -10.82 -1.08
C GLY A 94 -14.65 -11.80 -0.17
N TYR A 95 -14.28 -12.92 -0.76
CA TYR A 95 -13.35 -13.87 -0.19
C TYR A 95 -12.12 -13.93 -1.11
N LYS A 96 -10.93 -13.97 -0.52
CA LYS A 96 -9.65 -13.98 -1.23
C LYS A 96 -8.73 -15.04 -0.66
N TYR A 97 -7.90 -15.61 -1.53
CA TYR A 97 -6.87 -16.57 -1.19
C TYR A 97 -5.51 -16.08 -1.69
N ASP A 98 -4.56 -15.89 -0.77
CA ASP A 98 -3.23 -15.36 -1.02
C ASP A 98 -2.21 -16.49 -1.17
N ILE A 99 -1.57 -16.56 -2.33
CA ILE A 99 -0.52 -17.52 -2.67
C ILE A 99 0.84 -16.83 -2.53
N LEU A 100 1.61 -17.22 -1.50
CA LEU A 100 2.98 -16.74 -1.30
C LEU A 100 3.92 -17.44 -2.28
N LEU A 101 4.56 -16.66 -3.16
CA LEU A 101 5.38 -17.23 -4.24
C LEU A 101 6.80 -17.59 -3.81
N LYS A 102 7.26 -17.13 -2.64
CA LYS A 102 8.55 -17.51 -2.08
C LYS A 102 8.40 -18.70 -1.14
N SER A 103 9.16 -19.76 -1.42
CA SER A 103 9.24 -20.94 -0.55
C SER A 103 9.89 -20.63 0.80
N GLY A 104 9.46 -21.35 1.85
CA GLY A 104 10.07 -21.27 3.19
C GLY A 104 9.63 -20.08 4.03
N ILE A 105 8.70 -19.27 3.55
CA ILE A 105 8.11 -18.18 4.33
C ILE A 105 7.22 -18.77 5.43
N LYS A 106 7.49 -18.42 6.69
CA LYS A 106 6.78 -18.91 7.87
C LYS A 106 6.57 -17.78 8.89
N PRO A 107 5.60 -17.90 9.81
CA PRO A 107 5.49 -16.98 10.93
C PRO A 107 6.83 -16.89 11.69
N SER A 108 7.40 -15.69 11.78
CA SER A 108 8.61 -15.42 12.55
C SER A 108 8.59 -13.97 13.03
N ASN A 109 9.40 -13.67 14.05
CA ASN A 109 9.59 -12.32 14.56
C ASN A 109 10.31 -11.39 13.56
N PHE A 110 10.94 -11.95 12.51
CA PHE A 110 11.68 -11.20 11.51
C PHE A 110 10.79 -10.84 10.32
N LEU A 111 10.99 -9.62 9.79
CA LEU A 111 10.35 -9.18 8.57
C LEU A 111 10.82 -10.01 7.38
N GLN A 112 9.88 -10.59 6.65
CA GLN A 112 10.10 -11.40 5.48
C GLN A 112 9.34 -10.80 4.30
N GLY A 113 10.03 -10.68 3.16
CA GLY A 113 9.47 -10.21 1.90
C GLY A 113 9.14 -11.37 0.95
N THR A 114 7.97 -11.35 0.33
CA THR A 114 7.56 -12.29 -0.73
C THR A 114 6.59 -11.65 -1.72
N PRO A 115 6.71 -11.94 -3.02
CA PRO A 115 5.62 -11.72 -3.96
C PRO A 115 4.40 -12.56 -3.58
N VAL A 116 3.21 -12.01 -3.83
CA VAL A 116 1.93 -12.64 -3.51
C VAL A 116 0.98 -12.48 -4.68
N LEU A 117 0.46 -13.60 -5.16
CA LEU A 117 -0.66 -13.66 -6.09
C LEU A 117 -1.92 -13.97 -5.27
N SER A 118 -2.97 -13.16 -5.38
CA SER A 118 -4.24 -13.43 -4.70
C SER A 118 -5.35 -13.66 -5.72
N LEU A 119 -6.18 -14.66 -5.44
CA LEU A 119 -7.38 -14.97 -6.21
C LEU A 119 -8.57 -14.72 -5.31
N GLY A 120 -9.59 -14.05 -5.82
CA GLY A 120 -10.78 -13.74 -5.05
C GLY A 120 -12.05 -13.83 -5.87
N ALA A 121 -13.16 -13.91 -5.16
CA ALA A 121 -14.47 -13.72 -5.74
C ALA A 121 -15.41 -13.12 -4.69
N GLY A 122 -16.50 -12.49 -5.13
CA GLY A 122 -17.40 -11.83 -4.22
C GLY A 122 -18.69 -11.33 -4.83
N TYR A 123 -19.44 -10.63 -3.99
CA TYR A 123 -20.70 -9.98 -4.29
C TYR A 123 -20.53 -8.47 -4.35
N PHE A 124 -21.12 -7.88 -5.39
CA PHE A 124 -21.11 -6.45 -5.67
C PHE A 124 -22.50 -5.86 -5.44
N ASN A 125 -22.52 -4.62 -4.93
CA ASN A 125 -23.75 -3.86 -4.80
C ASN A 125 -23.47 -2.35 -4.93
N ASP A 126 -24.16 -1.66 -5.84
CA ASP A 126 -24.09 -0.20 -6.01
C ASP A 126 -25.35 0.52 -5.46
N PHE A 127 -26.07 -0.14 -4.56
CA PHE A 127 -27.36 0.25 -4.00
C PHE A 127 -28.54 0.27 -4.99
N THR A 128 -28.31 -0.02 -6.27
CA THR A 128 -29.36 -0.11 -7.31
C THR A 128 -29.39 -1.50 -7.95
N ASN A 129 -28.21 -1.97 -8.33
CA ASN A 129 -27.90 -3.23 -8.96
C ASN A 129 -27.01 -4.06 -8.04
N HIS A 130 -26.95 -5.35 -8.37
CA HIS A 130 -26.09 -6.30 -7.72
C HIS A 130 -25.46 -7.22 -8.75
N GLY A 131 -24.46 -7.97 -8.29
CA GLY A 131 -23.73 -8.85 -9.15
C GLY A 131 -22.64 -9.60 -8.43
N TYR A 132 -21.81 -10.28 -9.21
CA TYR A 132 -20.70 -11.06 -8.70
C TYR A 132 -19.43 -10.71 -9.46
N PHE A 133 -18.29 -10.84 -8.80
CA PHE A 133 -17.01 -10.52 -9.41
C PHE A 133 -15.98 -11.59 -9.07
N PRO A 134 -15.22 -12.09 -10.05
CA PRO A 134 -13.86 -12.57 -9.80
C PRO A 134 -12.88 -11.40 -9.61
N GLU A 135 -11.85 -11.63 -8.80
CA GLU A 135 -10.73 -10.73 -8.55
C GLU A 135 -9.40 -11.47 -8.69
N LEU A 136 -8.44 -10.80 -9.33
CA LEU A 136 -7.05 -11.20 -9.37
C LEU A 136 -6.20 -10.06 -8.83
N SER A 137 -5.30 -10.34 -7.90
CA SER A 137 -4.35 -9.33 -7.42
C SER A 137 -2.93 -9.83 -7.38
N TYR A 138 -1.99 -8.93 -7.62
CA TYR A 138 -0.57 -9.22 -7.51
C TYR A 138 0.13 -8.10 -6.76
N GLY A 139 1.09 -8.45 -5.92
CA GLY A 139 1.84 -7.46 -5.18
C GLY A 139 3.03 -8.03 -4.43
N TYR A 140 3.64 -7.20 -3.61
CA TYR A 140 4.79 -7.59 -2.80
C TYR A 140 4.46 -7.41 -1.32
N SER A 141 4.54 -8.49 -0.56
CA SER A 141 4.22 -8.48 0.85
C SER A 141 5.48 -8.47 1.70
N ILE A 142 5.53 -7.52 2.64
CA ILE A 142 6.50 -7.44 3.71
C ILE A 142 5.75 -7.75 5.00
N ARG A 143 6.09 -8.87 5.65
CA ARG A 143 5.30 -9.37 6.78
C ARG A 143 6.16 -10.04 7.84
N ASN A 144 5.69 -10.02 9.08
CA ASN A 144 6.13 -10.90 10.16
C ASN A 144 4.89 -11.50 10.86
N ASP A 145 5.09 -12.10 12.04
CA ASP A 145 4.03 -12.63 12.90
C ASP A 145 3.00 -11.59 13.37
N LYS A 146 3.31 -10.28 13.34
CA LYS A 146 2.47 -9.20 13.91
C LYS A 146 1.94 -8.20 12.90
N LEU A 147 2.70 -7.93 11.85
CA LEU A 147 2.48 -6.85 10.90
C LEU A 147 2.51 -7.39 9.48
N LEU A 148 1.60 -6.89 8.66
CA LEU A 148 1.54 -7.10 7.23
C LEU A 148 1.52 -5.74 6.54
N PHE A 149 2.44 -5.54 5.63
CA PHE A 149 2.41 -4.47 4.64
C PHE A 149 2.38 -5.09 3.24
N TYR A 150 1.31 -4.84 2.49
CA TYR A 150 1.08 -5.49 1.20
C TYR A 150 0.54 -4.50 0.16
N PRO A 151 1.43 -3.72 -0.48
CA PRO A 151 1.10 -3.02 -1.71
C PRO A 151 0.78 -4.02 -2.82
N ASN A 152 -0.34 -3.81 -3.50
CA ASN A 152 -0.83 -4.67 -4.55
C ASN A 152 -1.59 -3.89 -5.63
N ILE A 153 -1.69 -4.52 -6.79
CA ILE A 153 -2.56 -4.11 -7.88
C ILE A 153 -3.64 -5.18 -7.99
N LYS A 154 -4.90 -4.76 -8.07
CA LYS A 154 -6.07 -5.62 -8.23
C LYS A 154 -6.71 -5.36 -9.57
N LEU A 155 -7.13 -6.44 -10.22
CA LEU A 155 -7.93 -6.47 -11.43
C LEU A 155 -9.23 -7.19 -11.14
N ARG A 156 -10.34 -6.63 -11.59
CA ARG A 156 -11.66 -7.22 -11.40
C ARG A 156 -12.51 -7.11 -12.65
N TYR A 157 -13.34 -8.12 -12.79
CA TYR A 157 -14.49 -8.12 -13.69
C TYR A 157 -15.73 -8.36 -12.83
N THR A 158 -16.71 -7.47 -12.90
CA THR A 158 -17.98 -7.58 -12.19
C THR A 158 -19.08 -7.79 -13.21
N TYR A 159 -19.75 -8.93 -13.12
CA TYR A 159 -20.99 -9.19 -13.84
C TYR A 159 -22.16 -8.58 -13.05
N VAL A 160 -23.00 -7.78 -13.70
CA VAL A 160 -24.10 -7.06 -13.04
C VAL A 160 -25.45 -7.50 -13.61
N ASP A 161 -26.31 -8.11 -12.79
CA ASP A 161 -27.49 -8.87 -13.25
C ASP A 161 -28.52 -8.05 -14.05
N ASN A 162 -28.61 -6.73 -13.78
CA ASN A 162 -29.53 -5.81 -14.47
C ASN A 162 -28.84 -4.51 -14.88
N GLY A 163 -27.53 -4.57 -15.11
CA GLY A 163 -26.72 -3.41 -15.42
C GLY A 163 -25.66 -3.76 -16.44
N SER A 164 -24.66 -2.89 -16.52
CA SER A 164 -23.54 -3.10 -17.39
C SER A 164 -22.38 -3.71 -16.63
N ASP A 165 -21.70 -4.62 -17.29
CA ASP A 165 -20.50 -5.23 -16.72
C ASP A 165 -19.43 -4.17 -16.47
N ILE A 166 -18.69 -4.38 -15.38
CA ILE A 166 -17.70 -3.45 -14.90
C ILE A 166 -16.33 -4.13 -14.92
N TYR A 167 -15.36 -3.49 -15.55
CA TYR A 167 -13.95 -3.84 -15.39
C TYR A 167 -13.28 -2.77 -14.54
N ASP A 168 -12.52 -3.17 -13.52
CA ASP A 168 -11.78 -2.22 -12.71
C ASP A 168 -10.36 -2.67 -12.41
N ILE A 169 -9.47 -1.67 -12.33
CA ILE A 169 -8.09 -1.79 -11.87
C ILE A 169 -7.90 -0.86 -10.69
N SER A 170 -7.33 -1.37 -9.61
CA SER A 170 -7.00 -0.55 -8.44
C SER A 170 -5.58 -0.84 -7.95
N ALA A 171 -4.90 0.20 -7.51
CA ALA A 171 -3.64 0.07 -6.80
C ALA A 171 -3.93 0.36 -5.33
N GLY A 172 -3.51 -0.53 -4.43
CA GLY A 172 -3.86 -0.40 -3.03
C GLY A 172 -2.81 -0.93 -2.09
N ILE A 173 -2.98 -0.58 -0.82
CA ILE A 173 -2.08 -0.98 0.25
C ILE A 173 -2.90 -1.61 1.35
N ILE A 174 -2.54 -2.85 1.68
CA ILE A 174 -3.12 -3.55 2.81
C ILE A 174 -2.13 -3.47 3.96
N ILE A 175 -2.60 -2.85 5.05
CA ILE A 175 -1.91 -2.84 6.34
C ILE A 175 -2.70 -3.78 7.24
N GLY A 176 -2.10 -4.91 7.61
CA GLY A 176 -2.69 -5.90 8.48
C GLY A 176 -1.95 -5.94 9.81
N PHE A 177 -2.70 -6.19 10.87
CA PHE A 177 -2.17 -6.50 12.20
C PHE A 177 -2.64 -7.90 12.56
N ALA A 178 -1.75 -8.73 13.08
CA ALA A 178 -2.13 -10.04 13.57
C ALA A 178 -3.07 -9.91 14.76
N ASN A 179 -3.99 -10.86 14.88
CA ASN A 179 -4.91 -10.90 16.00
C ASN A 179 -4.11 -11.12 17.31
N PRO A 180 -4.11 -10.17 18.26
CA PRO A 180 -3.33 -10.29 19.50
C PRO A 180 -3.81 -11.44 20.40
N PHE A 181 -4.97 -12.04 20.11
CA PHE A 181 -5.55 -13.13 20.90
C PHE A 181 -5.24 -14.53 20.36
N ILE A 182 -4.59 -14.64 19.19
CA ILE A 182 -4.22 -15.93 18.59
C ILE A 182 -2.69 -16.03 18.60
N ASP A 183 -2.18 -16.71 19.62
CA ASP A 183 -0.75 -16.96 19.77
C ASP A 183 -0.34 -18.15 18.88
N LEU A 184 0.17 -17.86 17.69
CA LEU A 184 0.84 -18.88 16.88
C LEU A 184 2.14 -19.21 17.60
N LYS A 185 2.37 -20.48 17.97
CA LYS A 185 3.65 -20.92 18.54
C LYS A 185 4.78 -20.65 17.54
N ILE A 186 5.45 -19.50 17.68
CA ILE A 186 6.62 -19.15 16.90
C ILE A 186 7.75 -20.06 17.38
N ARG A 187 8.22 -20.96 16.51
CA ARG A 187 9.35 -21.83 16.83
C ARG A 187 10.58 -20.96 17.04
N ASN A 188 11.12 -20.95 18.25
CA ASN A 188 12.44 -20.42 18.51
C ASN A 188 13.44 -21.31 17.77
N ASP A 189 14.27 -20.76 16.87
CA ASP A 189 15.38 -21.48 16.22
C ASP A 189 16.54 -21.77 17.21
N LYS A 190 16.23 -22.15 18.46
CA LYS A 190 17.21 -22.55 19.48
C LYS A 190 17.20 -24.05 19.82
N ASP A 191 16.34 -24.84 19.20
CA ASP A 191 16.21 -26.27 19.52
C ASP A 191 16.84 -27.20 18.47
N ASN A 192 18.00 -26.83 17.94
CA ASN A 192 18.87 -27.73 17.17
C ASN A 192 20.33 -27.48 17.57
N ASP A 193 20.70 -27.99 18.74
CA ASP A 193 22.08 -28.38 19.09
C ASP A 193 22.07 -29.88 19.43
#